data_AF-A0A2D5RZ33-F1
#
_entry.id   AF-A0A2D5RZ33-F1
#
_cell.length_a   1.000
_cell.length_b   1.000
_cell.length_c   1.000
_cell.angle_alpha   90.00
_cell.angle_beta   90.00
_cell.angle_gamma   90.00
#
_symmetry.space_group_name_H-M   'P 1'
#
loop_
_entity.id
_entity.type
_entity.pdbx_description
1 polymer ?
#
loop_
_entity_poly.entity_id
_entity_poly.type
_entity_poly.pdbx_seq_one_letter_code
_entity_poly.pdbx_strand_id
1 'polypeptide(L)'
;MGLGGISIWQLLIVLAIIVLLFGTKKLRGIGTDLGSAIKGFRSSVKDEPAAEDDTPEQLAEQKRSHSDSQTDSAKQTEKDKS
;
A
#
# COMPACT_ATOMS: atom_id res chain seq x y z
N MET A 1 -26.68 25.91 4.62
CA MET A 1 -25.64 25.40 3.71
C MET A 1 -25.09 24.11 4.32
N GLY A 2 -25.76 22.98 4.06
CA GLY A 2 -25.36 21.70 4.63
C GLY A 2 -24.07 21.17 3.98
N LEU A 3 -23.42 20.24 4.66
CA LEU A 3 -22.26 19.46 4.18
C LEU A 3 -22.51 18.66 2.88
N GLY A 4 -23.70 18.77 2.27
CA GLY A 4 -24.10 18.08 1.04
C GLY A 4 -23.67 18.76 -0.27
N GLY A 5 -22.86 19.81 -0.23
CA GLY A 5 -22.30 20.47 -1.42
C GLY A 5 -21.01 19.83 -1.96
N ILE A 6 -20.40 18.92 -1.20
CA ILE A 6 -19.21 18.20 -1.63
C ILE A 6 -19.68 17.01 -2.47
N SER A 7 -19.79 17.22 -3.78
CA SER A 7 -20.12 16.13 -4.70
C SER A 7 -18.92 15.19 -4.85
N ILE A 8 -19.22 13.89 -5.00
CA ILE A 8 -18.24 12.81 -5.10
C ILE A 8 -17.23 13.06 -6.23
N TRP A 9 -17.67 13.72 -7.31
CA TRP A 9 -16.81 14.11 -8.43
C TRP A 9 -15.67 15.06 -8.04
N GLN A 10 -15.94 16.00 -7.13
CA GLN A 10 -14.94 16.95 -6.63
C GLN A 10 -13.91 16.24 -5.75
N LEU A 11 -14.35 15.29 -4.92
CA LEU A 11 -13.44 14.48 -4.09
C LEU A 11 -12.49 13.63 -4.95
N LEU A 12 -12.96 13.04 -6.05
CA LEU A 12 -12.10 12.30 -6.97
C LEU A 12 -11.04 13.17 -7.64
N ILE A 13 -11.41 14.39 -8.05
CA ILE A 13 -10.47 15.34 -8.65
C ILE A 13 -9.39 15.75 -7.63
N VAL A 14 -9.79 16.06 -6.40
CA VAL A 14 -8.85 16.41 -5.33
C VAL A 14 -7.93 15.23 -4.99
N LEU A 15 -8.47 14.02 -4.91
CA LEU A 15 -7.70 12.80 -4.68
C LEU A 15 -6.65 12.58 -5.77
N ALA A 16 -7.02 12.78 -7.04
CA ALA A 16 -6.10 12.64 -8.16
C ALA A 16 -4.91 13.61 -8.05
N ILE A 17 -5.16 14.86 -7.64
CA ILE A 17 -4.10 15.86 -7.42
C ILE A 17 -3.19 15.42 -6.27
N ILE A 18 -3.75 14.95 -5.14
CA ILE A 18 -2.95 14.46 -4.00
C ILE A 18 -2.06 13.28 -4.44
N VAL A 19 -2.61 12.34 -5.20
CA VAL A 19 -1.85 11.18 -5.72
C VAL A 19 -0.72 11.63 -6.65
N LEU A 20 -0.94 12.64 -7.49
CA LEU A 20 0.08 13.20 -8.37
C LEU A 20 1.19 13.93 -7.61
N LEU A 21 0.85 14.68 -6.56
CA LEU A 21 1.83 15.43 -5.75
C LEU A 21 2.69 14.52 -4.88
N PHE A 22 2.06 13.57 -4.18
CA PHE A 22 2.76 12.70 -3.23
C PHE A 22 3.29 11.41 -3.88
N GLY A 23 2.75 11.05 -5.06
CA GLY A 23 3.03 9.79 -5.74
C GLY A 23 2.35 8.58 -5.10
N THR A 24 2.04 7.57 -5.90
CA THR A 24 1.38 6.33 -5.44
C THR A 24 2.23 5.51 -4.46
N LYS A 25 3.57 5.61 -4.53
CA LYS A 25 4.48 4.87 -3.64
C LYS A 25 4.37 5.30 -2.17
N LYS A 26 4.32 6.61 -1.89
CA LYS A 26 4.16 7.14 -0.53
C LYS A 26 2.77 6.84 0.02
N LEU A 27 1.74 7.05 -0.82
CA LEU A 27 0.35 6.75 -0.45
C LEU A 27 0.12 5.26 -0.18
N ARG A 28 0.77 4.35 -0.91
CA ARG A 28 0.61 2.91 -0.68
C ARG A 28 1.23 2.45 0.63
N GLY A 29 2.40 2.98 1.01
CA GLY A 29 3.01 2.67 2.30
C GLY A 29 2.09 3.07 3.45
N ILE A 30 1.78 4.37 3.53
CA ILE A 30 0.94 4.94 4.60
C ILE A 30 -0.49 4.38 4.54
N GLY A 31 -1.03 4.16 3.34
CA GLY A 31 -2.37 3.60 3.15
C GLY A 31 -2.50 2.12 3.56
N THR A 32 -1.41 1.34 3.50
CA THR A 32 -1.42 -0.05 4.01
C THR A 32 -1.48 -0.06 5.53
N ASP A 33 -0.71 0.81 6.17
CA ASP A 33 -0.67 0.92 7.64
C ASP A 33 -2.00 1.46 8.19
N LEU A 34 -2.51 2.57 7.62
CA LEU A 34 -3.80 3.14 7.98
C LEU A 34 -4.96 2.21 7.62
N GLY A 35 -4.89 1.53 6.47
CA GLY A 35 -5.91 0.59 6.02
C GLY A 35 -6.03 -0.62 6.94
N SER A 36 -4.91 -1.15 7.42
CA SER A 36 -4.89 -2.25 8.39
C SER A 36 -5.52 -1.85 9.73
N ALA A 37 -5.21 -0.65 10.22
CA ALA A 37 -5.80 -0.12 11.47
C ALA A 37 -7.32 0.10 11.34
N ILE A 38 -7.78 0.68 10.23
CA ILE A 38 -9.21 0.90 9.96
C ILE A 38 -9.95 -0.43 9.75
N LYS A 39 -9.30 -1.43 9.13
CA LYS A 39 -9.88 -2.78 8.95
C LYS A 39 -10.15 -3.44 10.31
N GLY A 40 -9.19 -3.41 11.23
CA GLY A 40 -9.37 -3.92 12.59
C GLY A 40 -10.49 -3.20 13.34
N PHE A 41 -10.54 -1.87 13.25
CA PHE A 41 -11.62 -1.07 13.85
C PHE A 41 -13.00 -1.43 13.27
N ARG A 42 -13.11 -1.56 11.94
CA ARG A 42 -14.38 -1.94 11.29
C ARG A 42 -14.81 -3.35 11.66
N SER A 43 -13.87 -4.29 11.80
CA SER A 43 -14.17 -5.65 12.25
C SER A 43 -14.72 -5.65 13.68
N SER A 44 -14.03 -4.99 14.62
CA SER A 44 -14.49 -4.91 16.02
C SER A 44 -15.83 -4.21 16.19
N VAL A 45 -16.15 -3.23 15.33
CA VAL A 45 -17.45 -2.54 15.32
C VAL A 45 -18.55 -3.38 14.66
N LYS A 46 -18.20 -4.34 13.80
CA LYS A 46 -19.14 -5.26 13.15
C LYS A 46 -19.38 -6.55 13.92
N ASP A 47 -18.50 -6.92 14.85
CA ASP A 47 -18.56 -8.18 15.62
C ASP A 47 -19.62 -8.22 16.75
N GLU A 48 -20.50 -7.21 16.85
CA GLU A 48 -21.78 -7.32 17.56
C GLU A 48 -22.94 -7.44 16.55
N PRO A 49 -23.83 -8.46 16.64
CA PRO A 49 -23.64 -9.90 16.68
C PRO A 49 -23.90 -10.53 15.28
N ALA A 50 -22.87 -11.10 14.66
CA ALA A 50 -22.97 -12.21 13.72
C ALA A 50 -21.56 -12.79 13.54
N ALA A 51 -21.23 -13.76 14.39
CA ALA A 51 -20.03 -14.57 14.24
C ALA A 51 -20.11 -15.34 12.91
N GLU A 52 -19.08 -15.21 12.07
CA GLU A 52 -18.31 -16.27 11.39
C GLU A 52 -17.57 -15.73 10.15
N ASP A 53 -16.33 -16.22 10.01
CA ASP A 53 -15.41 -16.16 8.86
C ASP A 53 -14.80 -14.81 8.44
N ASP A 54 -13.49 -14.66 8.75
CA ASP A 54 -12.40 -14.64 7.76
C ASP A 54 -11.14 -14.00 8.38
N THR A 55 -10.26 -14.84 8.92
CA THR A 55 -8.84 -14.52 9.18
C THR A 55 -8.08 -14.42 7.86
N PRO A 56 -7.55 -13.25 7.46
CA PRO A 56 -6.56 -13.18 6.40
C PRO A 56 -5.17 -13.22 7.06
N GLU A 57 -4.71 -14.44 7.38
CA GLU A 57 -3.37 -14.71 7.94
C GLU A 57 -2.27 -14.78 6.87
N GLN A 58 -2.50 -14.31 5.65
CA GLN A 58 -1.51 -14.35 4.58
C GLN A 58 -1.57 -13.05 3.81
N LEU A 59 -0.54 -12.19 3.93
CA LEU A 59 -0.02 -11.36 2.82
C LEU A 59 1.20 -10.48 3.18
N ALA A 60 1.79 -10.56 4.38
CA ALA A 60 2.90 -9.68 4.78
C ALA A 60 4.31 -10.32 4.79
N GLU A 61 4.45 -11.62 4.49
CA GLU A 61 5.76 -12.32 4.57
C GLU A 61 6.43 -12.55 3.19
N GLN A 62 6.03 -11.84 2.12
CA GLN A 62 6.65 -12.02 0.79
C GLN A 62 7.08 -10.70 0.12
N LYS A 63 7.71 -9.79 0.87
CA LYS A 63 8.35 -8.61 0.26
C LYS A 63 9.62 -8.13 0.96
N ARG A 64 10.48 -9.05 1.41
CA ARG A 64 11.85 -8.70 1.85
C ARG A 64 12.99 -9.42 1.11
N SER A 65 12.72 -10.19 0.06
CA SER A 65 13.78 -10.97 -0.62
C SER A 65 14.08 -10.58 -2.08
N HIS A 66 13.58 -9.46 -2.60
CA HIS A 66 13.77 -9.10 -4.03
C HIS A 66 14.03 -7.60 -4.27
N SER A 67 14.88 -6.97 -3.47
CA SER A 67 15.38 -5.63 -3.81
C SER A 67 16.73 -5.33 -3.17
N ASP A 68 17.68 -6.27 -3.25
CA ASP A 68 19.08 -6.00 -2.95
C ASP A 68 19.96 -7.02 -3.68
N SER A 69 20.16 -6.84 -5.00
CA SER A 69 21.23 -7.44 -5.81
C SER A 69 21.07 -7.08 -7.30
N GLN A 70 21.16 -5.79 -7.62
CA GLN A 70 21.57 -5.38 -8.97
C GLN A 70 22.38 -4.09 -8.89
N THR A 71 23.55 -4.21 -8.28
CA THR A 71 24.69 -3.32 -8.48
C THR A 71 25.92 -4.23 -8.50
N ASP A 72 26.12 -4.91 -9.61
CA ASP A 72 27.43 -5.44 -10.06
C ASP A 72 27.25 -6.05 -11.45
N SER A 73 27.21 -5.17 -12.46
CA SER A 73 27.43 -5.54 -13.86
C SER A 73 28.10 -4.38 -14.55
N ALA A 74 29.27 -4.03 -14.03
CA ALA A 74 30.31 -3.36 -14.78
C ALA A 74 31.64 -3.89 -14.25
N LYS A 75 32.34 -4.64 -15.11
CA LYS A 75 33.79 -4.97 -15.08
C LYS A 75 34.14 -6.44 -14.86
N GLN A 76 34.05 -7.25 -15.92
CA GLN A 76 35.07 -8.26 -16.20
C GLN A 76 35.14 -8.58 -17.71
N THR A 77 35.50 -7.57 -18.50
CA THR A 77 36.35 -7.81 -19.68
C THR A 77 37.79 -7.81 -19.20
N GLU A 78 38.56 -8.79 -19.69
CA GLU A 78 40.03 -8.84 -19.61
C GLU A 78 40.61 -9.28 -18.25
N LYS A 79 41.10 -10.53 -18.18
CA LYS A 79 42.52 -10.88 -17.92
C LYS A 79 42.67 -12.29 -17.29
N ASP A 80 43.68 -13.01 -17.79
CA ASP A 80 44.35 -14.18 -17.19
C ASP A 80 43.58 -15.52 -17.19
N LYS A 81 43.84 -16.43 -18.14
CA LYS A 81 44.99 -17.35 -18.20
C LYS A 81 44.84 -18.51 -17.21
N SER A 82 44.20 -19.58 -17.69
CA SER A 82 44.56 -20.99 -17.49
C SER A 82 43.74 -21.85 -18.43
#